data_AF-W9ZX26-F1
#
_entry.id   AF-W9ZX26-F1
#
_cell.length_a   1.000
_cell.length_b   1.000
_cell.length_c   1.000
_cell.angle_alpha   90.00
_cell.angle_beta   90.00
_cell.angle_gamma   90.00
#
_symmetry.space_group_name_H-M   'P 1'
#
loop_
_entity.id
_entity.type
_entity.pdbx_description
1 polymer ?
#
loop_
_entity_poly.entity_id
_entity_poly.type
_entity_poly.pdbx_seq_one_letter_code
_entity_poly.pdbx_strand_id
1 'polypeptide(L)'
;MKPSLLVFAPKGDTDIILRKPNFRSHPEPLPEAADPDAAEEENELERPASEEFKDFTSSIQSRGDLKNLKPFYEHGQNAELCYRVSSAHLMLASPVFKAMLDGPFKESCRNQNGRFEAKAFEYSAEALLILLDIMHGHHRRVPKTMELSLLTEMAILVDYYICHEIVEMFSENWIASVIQEDEIEGSDYQANISRLFISWVFEKTELFNSVVYSILKLTARPIRTDLPLPNTILDSLEQRGQSLTQGFLDNLYELLDSFWSSDGGYAQLRLGGHEPYGPSC
;
A
#
# COMPACT_ATOMS: atom_id res chain seq x y z
N MET A 1 14.79 35.40 8.57
CA MET A 1 15.17 34.08 8.03
C MET A 1 13.91 33.25 7.86
N LYS A 2 13.72 32.62 6.70
CA LYS A 2 12.60 31.67 6.53
C LYS A 2 12.89 30.48 7.45
N PRO A 3 11.97 30.08 8.35
CA PRO A 3 12.19 28.90 9.20
C PRO A 3 12.40 27.67 8.31
N SER A 4 13.31 26.78 8.71
CA SER A 4 13.56 25.51 8.00
C SER A 4 12.25 24.74 7.80
N LEU A 5 12.09 24.12 6.64
CA LEU A 5 10.90 23.33 6.29
C LEU A 5 10.67 22.19 7.30
N LEU A 6 11.75 21.63 7.85
CA LEU A 6 11.72 20.45 8.73
C LEU A 6 11.63 20.82 10.22
N VAL A 7 11.50 22.10 10.55
CA VAL A 7 11.32 22.59 11.92
C VAL A 7 9.88 23.03 12.13
N PHE A 8 9.09 22.18 12.79
CA PHE A 8 7.69 22.42 13.10
C PHE A 8 7.53 23.21 14.39
N ALA A 9 8.33 22.89 15.39
CA ALA A 9 8.35 23.58 16.68
C ALA A 9 9.77 24.13 16.93
N PRO A 10 9.99 25.46 16.91
CA PRO A 10 11.31 26.03 17.20
C PRO A 10 11.85 25.68 18.59
N LYS A 11 10.94 25.44 19.56
CA LYS A 11 11.24 24.93 20.90
C LYS A 11 10.89 23.44 21.03
N GLY A 12 10.85 22.73 19.91
CA GLY A 12 10.55 21.31 19.85
C GLY A 12 11.54 20.52 20.71
N ASP A 13 11.00 19.58 21.46
CA ASP A 13 11.72 18.72 22.40
C ASP A 13 11.91 17.31 21.84
N THR A 14 11.57 17.08 20.57
CA THR A 14 11.67 15.78 19.90
C THR A 14 12.29 15.93 18.51
N ASP A 15 13.22 15.04 18.19
CA ASP A 15 13.78 14.83 16.85
C ASP A 15 13.22 13.52 16.28
N ILE A 16 12.45 13.60 15.19
CA ILE A 16 12.08 12.40 14.41
C ILE A 16 13.14 12.21 13.33
N ILE A 17 13.86 11.10 13.39
CA ILE A 17 14.92 10.72 12.45
C ILE A 17 14.33 9.73 11.45
N LEU A 18 14.03 10.19 10.23
CA LEU A 18 13.58 9.35 9.12
C LEU A 18 14.79 8.79 8.37
N ARG A 19 14.92 7.47 8.34
CA ARG A 19 16.00 6.72 7.67
C ARG A 19 15.49 6.04 6.41
N LYS A 20 16.32 5.96 5.38
CA LYS A 20 15.99 5.37 4.07
C LYS A 20 14.69 5.98 3.48
N PRO A 21 14.56 7.32 3.40
CA PRO A 21 13.32 7.97 2.95
C PRO A 21 12.94 7.57 1.53
N ASN A 22 11.63 7.56 1.25
CA ASN A 22 11.06 7.26 -0.08
C ASN A 22 11.43 5.87 -0.61
N PHE A 23 11.64 4.89 0.27
CA PHE A 23 12.10 3.53 -0.07
C PHE A 23 11.20 2.85 -1.10
N ARG A 24 9.87 2.93 -0.95
CA ARG A 24 8.91 2.31 -1.89
C ARG A 24 8.94 2.89 -3.31
N SER A 25 9.37 4.14 -3.47
CA SER A 25 9.56 4.76 -4.79
C SER A 25 10.88 4.37 -5.45
N HIS A 26 11.78 3.74 -4.70
CA HIS A 26 13.13 3.36 -5.12
C HIS A 26 13.50 1.98 -4.55
N PRO A 27 12.77 0.91 -4.91
CA PRO A 27 13.10 -0.42 -4.45
C PRO A 27 14.53 -0.77 -4.90
N GLU A 28 15.31 -1.37 -4.01
CA GLU A 28 16.62 -1.91 -4.36
C GLU A 28 16.45 -2.89 -5.54
N PRO A 29 17.38 -2.89 -6.52
CA PRO A 29 17.41 -3.94 -7.52
C PRO A 29 17.51 -5.28 -6.79
N LEU A 30 16.56 -6.19 -7.04
CA LEU A 30 16.67 -7.56 -6.56
C LEU A 30 18.02 -8.13 -7.01
N PRO A 31 18.77 -8.84 -6.15
CA PRO A 31 19.91 -9.62 -6.61
C PRO A 31 19.41 -10.53 -7.74
N GLU A 32 20.09 -10.53 -8.88
CA GLU A 32 19.83 -11.52 -9.93
C GLU A 32 19.79 -12.90 -9.28
N ALA A 33 18.72 -13.66 -9.55
CA ALA A 33 18.49 -14.96 -8.94
C ALA A 33 19.78 -15.78 -9.01
N ALA A 34 20.37 -16.06 -7.84
CA ALA A 34 21.54 -16.90 -7.74
C ALA A 34 21.22 -18.23 -8.42
N ASP A 35 22.13 -18.64 -9.32
CA ASP A 35 22.09 -19.91 -10.03
C ASP A 35 21.90 -21.05 -9.01
N PRO A 36 20.85 -21.89 -9.11
CA PRO A 36 20.55 -22.91 -8.10
C PRO A 36 21.62 -24.01 -7.96
N ASP A 37 22.70 -23.94 -8.74
CA ASP A 37 23.83 -24.89 -8.71
C ASP A 37 25.11 -24.30 -8.04
N ALA A 38 25.06 -23.09 -7.51
CA ALA A 38 26.12 -22.55 -6.67
C ALA A 38 25.97 -23.10 -5.25
N ALA A 39 26.77 -24.11 -4.91
CA ALA A 39 26.84 -24.70 -3.58
C ALA A 39 26.90 -23.61 -2.49
N GLU A 40 25.92 -23.64 -1.59
CA GLU A 40 25.84 -22.79 -0.41
C GLU A 40 27.04 -23.10 0.51
N GLU A 41 28.10 -22.29 0.43
CA GLU A 41 29.02 -22.14 1.56
C GLU A 41 28.29 -21.31 2.62
N GLU A 42 27.77 -22.00 3.63
CA GLU A 42 27.33 -21.41 4.90
C GLU A 42 28.50 -20.63 5.53
N ASN A 43 28.57 -19.32 5.29
CA ASN A 43 29.47 -18.45 6.02
C ASN A 43 28.72 -17.77 7.16
N GLU A 44 29.09 -18.18 8.37
CA GLU A 44 28.58 -17.73 9.65
C GLU A 44 28.67 -16.21 9.82
N LEU A 45 27.56 -15.60 10.27
CA LEU A 45 27.49 -14.36 11.06
C LEU A 45 28.55 -13.28 10.73
N GLU A 46 28.44 -12.63 9.58
CA GLU A 46 28.85 -11.23 9.49
C GLU A 46 27.84 -10.36 10.25
N ARG A 47 28.26 -9.87 11.42
CA ARG A 47 27.58 -8.77 12.13
C ARG A 47 27.34 -7.67 11.09
N PRO A 48 26.12 -7.12 10.91
CA PRO A 48 25.91 -6.13 9.87
C PRO A 48 26.90 -4.99 10.10
N ALA A 49 27.71 -4.70 9.07
CA ALA A 49 28.55 -3.52 9.04
C ALA A 49 27.70 -2.33 9.53
N SER A 50 28.22 -1.53 10.44
CA SER A 50 27.49 -0.39 10.98
C SER A 50 26.94 0.45 9.83
N GLU A 51 25.62 0.37 9.59
CA GLU A 51 24.97 1.08 8.50
C GLU A 51 25.30 2.58 8.65
N GLU A 52 26.06 3.13 7.70
CA GLU A 52 26.39 4.56 7.71
C GLU A 52 25.17 5.35 7.23
N PHE A 53 24.77 6.35 8.03
CA PHE A 53 23.70 7.28 7.70
C PHE A 53 24.26 8.68 7.50
N LYS A 54 23.86 9.32 6.40
CA LYS A 54 24.21 10.69 6.06
C LYS A 54 22.99 11.58 6.24
N ASP A 55 23.13 12.61 7.07
CA ASP A 55 22.08 13.58 7.34
C ASP A 55 21.95 14.61 6.19
N PHE A 56 20.78 14.63 5.54
CA PHE A 56 20.43 15.56 4.47
C PHE A 56 19.53 16.73 4.92
N THR A 57 19.23 16.85 6.22
CA THR A 57 18.29 17.84 6.78
C THR A 57 18.58 19.27 6.32
N SER A 58 19.85 19.67 6.30
CA SER A 58 20.25 21.03 5.90
C SER A 58 20.09 21.33 4.41
N SER A 59 20.05 20.31 3.57
CA SER A 59 19.92 20.44 2.12
C SER A 59 18.46 20.61 1.66
N ILE A 60 17.48 20.27 2.50
CA ILE A 60 16.06 20.36 2.15
C ILE A 60 15.54 21.79 2.28
N GLN A 61 15.11 22.38 1.17
CA GLN A 61 14.56 23.74 1.12
C GLN A 61 13.11 23.79 0.62
N SER A 62 12.65 22.73 -0.04
CA SER A 62 11.35 22.61 -0.68
C SER A 62 10.77 21.19 -0.60
N ARG A 63 9.47 21.05 -0.88
CA ARG A 63 8.83 19.74 -1.03
C ARG A 63 9.38 18.95 -2.23
N GLY A 64 9.83 19.63 -3.28
CA GLY A 64 10.49 19.00 -4.42
C GLY A 64 11.80 18.29 -4.01
N ASP A 65 12.55 18.88 -3.08
CA ASP A 65 13.78 18.25 -2.57
C ASP A 65 13.47 16.97 -1.78
N LEU A 66 12.38 16.98 -0.99
CA LEU A 66 11.91 15.79 -0.28
C LEU A 66 11.47 14.67 -1.23
N LYS A 67 10.72 15.01 -2.29
CA LYS A 67 10.23 14.04 -3.29
C LYS A 67 11.38 13.38 -4.05
N ASN A 68 12.47 14.12 -4.30
CA ASN A 68 13.63 13.64 -5.06
C ASN A 68 14.72 13.00 -4.20
N LEU A 69 14.55 12.98 -2.88
CA LEU A 69 15.53 12.37 -1.97
C LEU A 69 15.51 10.85 -2.13
N LYS A 70 16.69 10.25 -2.32
CA LYS A 70 16.84 8.80 -2.48
C LYS A 70 17.08 8.14 -1.11
N PRO A 71 16.65 6.88 -0.91
CA PRO A 71 16.92 6.15 0.33
C PRO A 71 18.42 5.87 0.53
N PHE A 72 19.16 5.72 -0.58
CA PHE A 72 20.57 5.38 -0.61
C PHE A 72 21.31 6.21 -1.69
N TYR A 73 22.60 6.44 -1.46
CA TYR A 73 23.50 7.14 -2.38
C TYR A 73 24.74 6.29 -2.71
N GLU A 74 25.55 6.77 -3.67
CA GLU A 74 26.79 6.11 -4.08
C GLU A 74 27.65 5.74 -2.86
N HIS A 75 28.28 4.56 -2.91
CA HIS A 75 29.06 3.94 -1.83
C HIS A 75 28.24 3.35 -0.66
N GLY A 76 26.95 3.08 -0.84
CA GLY A 76 26.13 2.39 0.16
C GLY A 76 25.72 3.26 1.35
N GLN A 77 25.81 4.59 1.21
CA GLN A 77 25.43 5.53 2.26
C GLN A 77 23.90 5.66 2.33
N ASN A 78 23.33 5.38 3.49
CA ASN A 78 21.90 5.56 3.75
C ASN A 78 21.58 7.02 4.00
N ALA A 79 20.47 7.51 3.47
CA ALA A 79 20.01 8.86 3.76
C ALA A 79 19.21 8.92 5.06
N GLU A 80 19.40 9.98 5.84
CA GLU A 80 18.49 10.33 6.93
C GLU A 80 18.10 11.81 6.94
N LEU A 81 16.93 12.08 7.51
CA LEU A 81 16.35 13.42 7.72
C LEU A 81 15.89 13.57 9.16
N CYS A 82 16.08 14.75 9.72
CA CYS A 82 15.65 15.09 11.06
C CYS A 82 14.52 16.13 11.01
N TYR A 83 13.36 15.76 11.54
CA TYR A 83 12.23 16.67 11.75
C TYR A 83 12.19 17.11 13.22
N ARG A 84 12.26 18.42 13.45
CA ARG A 84 12.17 19.00 14.81
C ARG A 84 10.72 19.30 15.14
N VAL A 85 10.19 18.59 16.14
CA VAL A 85 8.76 18.55 16.48
C VAL A 85 8.54 18.65 17.99
N SER A 86 7.28 18.76 18.40
CA SER A 86 6.87 18.80 19.80
C SER A 86 6.25 17.47 20.23
N SER A 87 6.83 16.83 21.25
CA SER A 87 6.32 15.58 21.84
C SER A 87 4.85 15.68 22.21
N ALA A 88 4.45 16.78 22.86
CA ALA A 88 3.07 17.02 23.29
C ALA A 88 2.06 16.99 22.12
N HIS A 89 2.41 17.55 20.96
CA HIS A 89 1.55 17.51 19.78
C HIS A 89 1.45 16.08 19.21
N LEU A 90 2.58 15.38 19.13
CA LEU A 90 2.61 13.99 18.66
C LEU A 90 1.77 13.05 19.55
N MET A 91 1.98 13.11 20.87
CA MET A 91 1.30 12.25 21.84
C MET A 91 -0.20 12.54 21.94
N LEU A 92 -0.61 13.79 21.69
CA LEU A 92 -2.03 14.15 21.63
C LEU A 92 -2.68 13.60 20.37
N ALA A 93 -1.98 13.65 19.23
CA ALA A 93 -2.52 13.27 17.93
C ALA A 93 -2.49 11.76 17.63
N SER A 94 -1.61 11.00 18.29
CA SER A 94 -1.38 9.58 18.00
C SER A 94 -1.14 8.77 19.28
N PRO A 95 -1.90 7.69 19.50
CA PRO A 95 -1.64 6.77 20.61
C PRO A 95 -0.30 6.04 20.45
N VAL A 96 0.18 5.84 19.22
CA VAL A 96 1.48 5.21 18.94
C VAL A 96 2.62 6.13 19.36
N PHE A 97 2.58 7.42 19.01
CA PHE A 97 3.58 8.37 19.51
C PHE A 97 3.50 8.54 21.02
N LYS A 98 2.30 8.50 21.62
CA LYS A 98 2.13 8.49 23.07
C LYS A 98 2.82 7.30 23.71
N ALA A 99 2.54 6.08 23.23
CA ALA A 99 3.19 4.88 23.72
C ALA A 99 4.71 4.91 23.53
N MET A 100 5.19 5.49 22.42
CA MET A 100 6.62 5.60 22.11
C MET A 100 7.36 6.57 23.05
N LEU A 101 6.80 7.76 23.30
CA LEU A 101 7.47 8.86 24.01
C LEU A 101 7.20 8.91 25.52
N ASP A 102 6.10 8.31 25.98
CA ASP A 102 5.70 8.23 27.40
C ASP A 102 5.77 6.80 27.95
N GLY A 103 6.13 5.82 27.10
CA GLY A 103 6.22 4.42 27.47
C GLY A 103 7.60 3.99 28.00
N PRO A 104 7.80 2.68 28.22
CA PRO A 104 9.04 2.12 28.78
C PRO A 104 10.16 1.94 27.75
N PHE A 105 10.06 2.55 26.57
CA PHE A 105 10.98 2.35 25.45
C PHE A 105 12.18 3.31 25.50
N LYS A 106 13.20 3.09 24.65
CA LYS A 106 14.38 3.96 24.62
C LYS A 106 14.04 5.36 24.13
N GLU A 107 13.00 5.47 23.32
CA GLU A 107 12.48 6.69 22.73
C GLU A 107 11.90 7.66 23.77
N SER A 108 11.51 7.18 24.96
CA SER A 108 11.09 8.02 26.09
C SER A 108 12.27 8.56 26.91
N CYS A 109 13.50 8.13 26.60
CA CYS A 109 14.70 8.72 27.19
C CYS A 109 15.14 9.94 26.38
N ARG A 110 15.52 11.01 27.09
CA ARG A 110 16.11 12.19 26.46
C ARG A 110 17.58 11.95 26.13
N ASN A 111 18.01 12.41 24.96
CA ASN A 111 19.40 12.44 24.54
C ASN A 111 20.24 13.47 25.33
N GLN A 112 21.53 13.56 25.01
CA GLN A 112 22.47 14.50 25.64
C GLN A 112 22.06 15.97 25.52
N ASN A 113 21.23 16.29 24.52
CA ASN A 113 20.70 17.63 24.30
C ASN A 113 19.34 17.87 24.97
N GLY A 114 18.87 16.93 25.80
CA GLY A 114 17.60 17.01 26.52
C GLY A 114 16.35 16.79 25.67
N ARG A 115 16.49 16.14 24.50
CA ARG A 115 15.39 15.90 23.55
C ARG A 115 15.10 14.41 23.35
N PHE A 116 13.86 14.06 23.06
CA PHE A 116 13.51 12.71 22.62
C PHE A 116 14.01 12.46 21.20
N GLU A 117 14.36 11.22 20.91
CA GLU A 117 14.71 10.76 19.56
C GLU A 117 13.80 9.60 19.17
N ALA A 118 12.97 9.83 18.15
CA ALA A 118 12.11 8.80 17.56
C ALA A 118 12.64 8.45 16.18
N LYS A 119 12.78 7.16 15.88
CA LYS A 119 13.24 6.70 14.57
C LYS A 119 12.07 6.24 13.72
N ALA A 120 12.07 6.68 12.48
CA ALA A 120 11.14 6.25 11.45
C ALA A 120 11.96 5.68 10.29
N PHE A 121 11.44 4.66 9.61
CA PHE A 121 12.18 3.95 8.56
C PHE A 121 11.32 3.84 7.31
N GLU A 122 11.93 4.06 6.15
CA GLU A 122 11.38 3.68 4.83
C GLU A 122 10.09 4.39 4.38
N TYR A 123 9.59 5.34 5.19
CA TYR A 123 8.44 6.14 4.83
C TYR A 123 8.75 7.23 3.78
N SER A 124 7.71 7.66 3.07
CA SER A 124 7.76 8.89 2.28
C SER A 124 8.08 10.10 3.15
N ALA A 125 9.14 10.83 2.78
CA ALA A 125 9.55 12.03 3.47
C ALA A 125 8.51 13.16 3.34
N GLU A 126 7.89 13.26 2.16
CA GLU A 126 6.84 14.24 1.91
C GLU A 126 5.55 13.91 2.66
N ALA A 127 5.12 12.65 2.69
CA ALA A 127 3.91 12.26 3.43
C ALA A 127 4.08 12.52 4.94
N LEU A 128 5.26 12.19 5.50
CA LEU A 128 5.56 12.46 6.91
C LEU A 128 5.57 13.96 7.22
N LEU A 129 6.15 14.79 6.34
CA LEU A 129 6.09 16.25 6.49
C LEU A 129 4.65 16.75 6.60
N ILE A 130 3.76 16.28 5.73
CA ILE A 130 2.35 16.70 5.70
C ILE A 130 1.62 16.26 6.97
N LEU A 131 1.83 15.01 7.41
CA LEU A 131 1.23 14.50 8.64
C LEU A 131 1.69 15.32 9.85
N LEU A 132 2.97 15.67 9.92
CA LEU A 132 3.51 16.52 10.96
C LEU A 132 2.94 17.95 10.90
N ASP A 133 2.71 18.51 9.71
CA ASP A 133 2.05 19.82 9.58
C ASP A 133 0.62 19.77 10.13
N ILE A 134 -0.10 18.66 9.93
CA ILE A 134 -1.44 18.45 10.52
C ILE A 134 -1.34 18.35 12.05
N MET A 135 -0.47 17.49 12.57
CA MET A 135 -0.29 17.31 14.03
C MET A 135 0.07 18.61 14.76
N HIS A 136 0.77 19.54 14.08
CA HIS A 136 1.17 20.84 14.64
C HIS A 136 0.24 22.00 14.27
N GLY A 137 -0.91 21.74 13.63
CA GLY A 137 -1.90 22.78 13.31
C GLY A 137 -1.49 23.71 12.15
N HIS A 138 -0.49 23.35 11.34
CA HIS A 138 0.00 24.12 10.20
C HIS A 138 -0.86 23.91 8.93
N HIS A 139 -2.18 23.91 9.07
CA HIS A 139 -3.13 23.48 8.03
C HIS A 139 -3.01 24.28 6.72
N ARG A 140 -2.50 25.52 6.75
CA ARG A 140 -2.25 26.32 5.54
C ARG A 140 -1.19 25.73 4.61
N ARG A 141 -0.32 24.83 5.11
CA ARG A 141 0.73 24.15 4.34
C ARG A 141 0.30 22.79 3.81
N VAL A 142 -0.80 22.27 4.34
CA VAL A 142 -1.38 20.99 3.93
C VAL A 142 -1.96 21.14 2.52
N PRO A 143 -1.59 20.27 1.56
CA PRO A 143 -2.08 20.38 0.20
C PRO A 143 -3.59 20.06 0.15
N LYS A 144 -4.31 20.74 -0.74
CA LYS A 144 -5.75 20.50 -0.95
C LYS A 144 -6.04 19.25 -1.79
N THR A 145 -5.08 18.87 -2.62
CA THR A 145 -5.14 17.73 -3.54
C THR A 145 -3.83 16.96 -3.45
N MET A 146 -3.84 15.68 -3.83
CA MET A 146 -2.64 14.82 -3.80
C MET A 146 -2.45 14.09 -5.13
N GLU A 147 -1.35 13.36 -5.27
CA GLU A 147 -1.22 12.28 -6.25
C GLU A 147 -1.63 10.97 -5.56
N LEU A 148 -2.12 9.97 -6.32
CA LEU A 148 -2.52 8.67 -5.75
C LEU A 148 -1.41 8.01 -4.92
N SER A 149 -0.17 8.09 -5.40
CA SER A 149 1.02 7.57 -4.70
C SER A 149 1.24 8.25 -3.35
N LEU A 150 1.16 9.59 -3.30
CA LEU A 150 1.32 10.35 -2.06
C LEU A 150 0.18 10.07 -1.06
N LEU A 151 -1.07 9.92 -1.53
CA LEU A 151 -2.20 9.56 -0.67
C LEU A 151 -2.05 8.13 -0.13
N THR A 152 -1.47 7.22 -0.91
CA THR A 152 -1.15 5.86 -0.45
C THR A 152 -0.11 5.88 0.67
N GLU A 153 0.97 6.66 0.51
CA GLU A 153 1.99 6.85 1.55
C GLU A 153 1.41 7.53 2.80
N MET A 154 0.49 8.47 2.63
CA MET A 154 -0.25 9.07 3.74
C MET A 154 -1.12 8.03 4.48
N ALA A 155 -1.83 7.16 3.75
CA ALA A 155 -2.64 6.10 4.34
C ALA A 155 -1.79 5.14 5.19
N ILE A 156 -0.57 4.78 4.73
CA ILE A 156 0.37 3.95 5.51
C ILE A 156 0.71 4.61 6.84
N LEU A 157 1.02 5.91 6.83
CA LEU A 157 1.36 6.63 8.06
C LEU A 157 0.15 6.77 8.98
N VAL A 158 -1.03 7.05 8.44
CA VAL A 158 -2.27 7.21 9.21
C VAL A 158 -2.66 5.93 9.93
N ASP A 159 -2.60 4.80 9.21
CA ASP A 159 -2.86 3.47 9.77
C ASP A 159 -1.82 3.10 10.82
N TYR A 160 -0.52 3.25 10.50
CA TYR A 160 0.57 2.92 11.43
C TYR A 160 0.52 3.73 12.73
N TYR A 161 0.37 5.07 12.63
CA TYR A 161 0.33 5.94 13.81
C TYR A 161 -1.06 6.02 14.45
N ILE A 162 -2.08 5.37 13.88
CA ILE A 162 -3.47 5.35 14.36
C ILE A 162 -3.96 6.78 14.61
N CYS A 163 -3.90 7.63 13.58
CA CYS A 163 -4.18 9.06 13.70
C CYS A 163 -5.28 9.53 12.71
N HIS A 164 -6.26 8.66 12.44
CA HIS A 164 -7.38 8.89 11.53
C HIS A 164 -8.16 10.18 11.83
N GLU A 165 -8.43 10.47 13.11
CA GLU A 165 -9.23 11.63 13.53
C GLU A 165 -8.65 12.97 13.05
N ILE A 166 -7.34 13.17 13.17
CA ILE A 166 -6.71 14.46 12.84
C ILE A 166 -6.62 14.70 11.32
N VAL A 167 -6.68 13.64 10.51
CA VAL A 167 -6.60 13.73 9.05
C VAL A 167 -7.96 13.73 8.37
N GLU A 168 -9.05 13.44 9.09
CA GLU A 168 -10.41 13.26 8.57
C GLU A 168 -10.87 14.45 7.70
N MET A 169 -10.65 15.68 8.19
CA MET A 169 -11.05 16.90 7.49
C MET A 169 -10.33 17.13 6.15
N PHE A 170 -9.22 16.43 5.90
CA PHE A 170 -8.44 16.55 4.67
C PHE A 170 -8.63 15.34 3.75
N SER A 171 -8.86 14.15 4.32
CA SER A 171 -8.89 12.89 3.58
C SER A 171 -10.00 12.87 2.53
N GLU A 172 -11.17 13.43 2.81
CA GLU A 172 -12.28 13.50 1.85
C GLU A 172 -11.89 14.25 0.58
N ASN A 173 -11.25 15.41 0.73
CA ASN A 173 -10.81 16.21 -0.40
C ASN A 173 -9.68 15.53 -1.17
N TRP A 174 -8.75 14.87 -0.47
CA TRP A 174 -7.68 14.14 -1.13
C TRP A 174 -8.20 12.97 -1.95
N ILE A 175 -9.10 12.16 -1.38
CA ILE A 175 -9.73 11.01 -2.05
C ILE A 175 -10.49 11.50 -3.29
N ALA A 176 -11.36 12.50 -3.14
CA ALA A 176 -12.13 13.06 -4.26
C ALA A 176 -11.24 13.67 -5.35
N SER A 177 -10.03 14.12 -5.02
CA SER A 177 -9.08 14.70 -5.99
C SER A 177 -8.32 13.66 -6.82
N VAL A 178 -8.24 12.40 -6.39
CA VAL A 178 -7.39 11.36 -7.03
C VAL A 178 -8.11 10.07 -7.38
N ILE A 179 -9.33 9.88 -6.88
CA ILE A 179 -10.12 8.68 -7.13
C ILE A 179 -11.43 9.11 -7.78
N GLN A 180 -11.50 8.93 -9.10
CA GLN A 180 -12.74 9.03 -9.85
C GLN A 180 -13.25 7.61 -10.13
N GLU A 181 -14.53 7.35 -9.83
CA GLU A 181 -15.09 6.00 -9.90
C GLU A 181 -15.11 5.43 -11.31
N ASP A 182 -15.25 6.29 -12.32
CA ASP A 182 -15.22 5.94 -13.74
C ASP A 182 -13.84 5.45 -14.20
N GLU A 183 -12.77 5.82 -13.51
CA GLU A 183 -11.41 5.37 -13.83
C GLU A 183 -11.08 3.98 -13.25
N ILE A 184 -11.91 3.42 -12.36
CA ILE A 184 -11.61 2.16 -11.64
C ILE A 184 -11.57 0.94 -12.56
N GLU A 185 -12.49 0.84 -13.51
CA GLU A 185 -12.57 -0.32 -14.43
C GLU A 185 -11.44 -0.34 -15.48
N GLY A 186 -10.87 0.83 -15.82
CA GLY A 186 -9.82 0.98 -16.83
C GLY A 186 -8.40 1.11 -16.28
N SER A 187 -8.23 1.14 -14.96
CA SER A 187 -6.95 1.33 -14.30
C SER A 187 -6.10 0.06 -14.22
N ASP A 188 -4.78 0.24 -14.13
CA ASP A 188 -3.89 -0.88 -13.83
C ASP A 188 -4.12 -1.46 -12.43
N TYR A 189 -3.61 -2.68 -12.24
CA TYR A 189 -3.75 -3.44 -10.99
C TYR A 189 -3.14 -2.70 -9.79
N GLN A 190 -1.97 -2.07 -9.94
CA GLN A 190 -1.29 -1.41 -8.83
C GLN A 190 -2.05 -0.17 -8.34
N ALA A 191 -2.64 0.59 -9.26
CA ALA A 191 -3.49 1.72 -8.94
C ALA A 191 -4.74 1.27 -8.18
N ASN A 192 -5.38 0.17 -8.61
CA ASN A 192 -6.54 -0.39 -7.91
C ASN A 192 -6.17 -0.95 -6.53
N ILE A 193 -5.00 -1.56 -6.37
CA ILE A 193 -4.49 -1.98 -5.05
C ILE A 193 -4.26 -0.79 -4.11
N SER A 194 -3.72 0.30 -4.63
CA SER A 194 -3.56 1.56 -3.89
C SER A 194 -4.92 2.13 -3.46
N ARG A 195 -5.90 2.17 -4.36
CA ARG A 195 -7.28 2.61 -4.05
C ARG A 195 -7.95 1.71 -3.03
N LEU A 196 -7.77 0.39 -3.13
CA LEU A 196 -8.30 -0.59 -2.17
C LEU A 196 -7.78 -0.29 -0.76
N PHE A 197 -6.46 -0.14 -0.62
CA PHE A 197 -5.83 0.19 0.65
C PHE A 197 -6.30 1.53 1.21
N ILE A 198 -6.31 2.59 0.40
CA ILE A 198 -6.82 3.92 0.80
C ILE A 198 -8.27 3.82 1.27
N SER A 199 -9.13 3.13 0.51
CA SER A 199 -10.55 2.98 0.87
C SER A 199 -10.76 2.20 2.16
N TRP A 200 -9.86 1.26 2.46
CA TRP A 200 -9.88 0.52 3.71
C TRP A 200 -9.45 1.39 4.90
N VAL A 201 -8.28 2.04 4.81
CA VAL A 201 -7.75 2.91 5.89
C VAL A 201 -8.71 4.04 6.23
N PHE A 202 -9.30 4.69 5.22
CA PHE A 202 -10.24 5.81 5.43
C PHE A 202 -11.72 5.40 5.49
N GLU A 203 -12.00 4.11 5.68
CA GLU A 203 -13.34 3.56 5.89
C GLU A 203 -14.37 3.97 4.80
N LYS A 204 -13.94 4.04 3.54
CA LYS A 204 -14.81 4.38 2.39
C LYS A 204 -15.40 3.11 1.78
N THR A 205 -16.47 2.59 2.40
CA THR A 205 -17.11 1.30 2.06
C THR A 205 -17.54 1.20 0.59
N GLU A 206 -18.19 2.23 0.03
CA GLU A 206 -18.65 2.20 -1.37
C GLU A 206 -17.48 2.10 -2.35
N LEU A 207 -16.45 2.92 -2.13
CA LEU A 207 -15.22 2.87 -2.92
C LEU A 207 -14.52 1.51 -2.78
N PHE A 208 -14.42 0.99 -1.55
CA PHE A 208 -13.82 -0.32 -1.29
C PHE A 208 -14.52 -1.41 -2.10
N ASN A 209 -15.85 -1.45 -2.06
CA ASN A 209 -16.64 -2.44 -2.80
C ASN A 209 -16.47 -2.30 -4.31
N SER A 210 -16.47 -1.07 -4.84
CA SER A 210 -16.26 -0.80 -6.27
C SER A 210 -14.89 -1.31 -6.75
N VAL A 211 -13.83 -1.03 -6.00
CA VAL A 211 -12.47 -1.48 -6.32
C VAL A 211 -12.34 -3.00 -6.22
N VAL A 212 -12.90 -3.62 -5.17
CA VAL A 212 -12.94 -5.09 -5.03
C VAL A 212 -13.61 -5.73 -6.23
N TYR A 213 -14.76 -5.20 -6.65
CA TYR A 213 -15.50 -5.72 -7.80
C TYR A 213 -14.64 -5.65 -9.08
N SER A 214 -13.97 -4.52 -9.32
CA SER A 214 -13.06 -4.35 -10.46
C SER A 214 -11.90 -5.36 -10.44
N ILE A 215 -11.22 -5.52 -9.30
CA ILE A 215 -10.09 -6.47 -9.15
C ILE A 215 -10.53 -7.91 -9.41
N LEU A 216 -11.67 -8.33 -8.84
CA LEU A 216 -12.19 -9.70 -9.00
C LEU A 216 -12.65 -9.99 -10.44
N LYS A 217 -13.15 -8.98 -11.16
CA LYS A 217 -13.52 -9.10 -12.58
C LYS A 217 -12.30 -9.26 -13.48
N LEU A 218 -11.20 -8.58 -13.16
CA LEU A 218 -9.98 -8.55 -13.97
C LEU A 218 -9.01 -9.71 -13.66
N THR A 219 -9.03 -10.24 -12.44
CA THR A 219 -8.06 -11.24 -11.99
C THR A 219 -8.73 -12.43 -11.30
N ALA A 220 -8.45 -13.63 -11.81
CA ALA A 220 -8.78 -14.89 -11.13
C ALA A 220 -7.63 -15.36 -10.20
N ARG A 221 -6.80 -14.43 -9.72
CA ARG A 221 -5.59 -14.72 -8.94
C ARG A 221 -5.67 -14.08 -7.56
N PRO A 222 -5.00 -14.64 -6.54
CA PRO A 222 -4.88 -14.02 -5.24
C PRO A 222 -4.29 -12.63 -5.34
N ILE A 223 -4.83 -11.70 -4.54
CA ILE A 223 -4.34 -10.34 -4.46
C ILE A 223 -2.94 -10.37 -3.86
N ARG A 224 -1.96 -9.91 -4.63
CA ARG A 224 -0.58 -9.67 -4.19
C ARG A 224 -0.34 -8.18 -4.03
N THR A 225 0.16 -7.77 -2.88
CA THR A 225 0.47 -6.38 -2.56
C THR A 225 1.60 -6.29 -1.54
N ASP A 226 2.36 -5.21 -1.61
CA ASP A 226 3.35 -4.78 -0.61
C ASP A 226 2.76 -3.78 0.40
N LEU A 227 1.48 -3.40 0.25
CA LEU A 227 0.77 -2.53 1.19
C LEU A 227 0.35 -3.32 2.43
N PRO A 228 0.30 -2.66 3.61
CA PRO A 228 -0.05 -3.30 4.87
C PRO A 228 -1.56 -3.53 5.01
N LEU A 229 -2.17 -4.21 4.03
CA LEU A 229 -3.54 -4.70 4.15
C LEU A 229 -3.58 -5.88 5.13
N PRO A 230 -4.54 -5.90 6.08
CA PRO A 230 -4.72 -7.04 6.97
C PRO A 230 -4.93 -8.34 6.18
N ASN A 231 -4.24 -9.41 6.59
CA ASN A 231 -4.41 -10.75 5.99
C ASN A 231 -5.87 -11.20 6.03
N THR A 232 -6.63 -10.84 7.08
CA THR A 232 -8.06 -11.15 7.17
C THR A 232 -8.86 -10.61 5.99
N ILE A 233 -8.48 -9.45 5.44
CA ILE A 233 -9.10 -8.86 4.26
C ILE A 233 -8.64 -9.59 3.01
N LEU A 234 -7.34 -9.85 2.88
CA LEU A 234 -6.78 -10.59 1.74
C LEU A 234 -7.41 -11.99 1.62
N ASP A 235 -7.48 -12.72 2.74
CA ASP A 235 -8.10 -14.04 2.83
C ASP A 235 -9.59 -13.99 2.46
N SER A 236 -10.32 -12.98 2.95
CA SER A 236 -11.74 -12.81 2.63
C SER A 236 -11.96 -12.51 1.14
N LEU A 237 -11.08 -11.70 0.53
CA LEU A 237 -11.15 -11.39 -0.89
C LEU A 237 -10.80 -12.61 -1.75
N GLU A 238 -9.81 -13.39 -1.33
CA GLU A 238 -9.45 -14.64 -2.00
C GLU A 238 -10.59 -15.67 -1.94
N GLN A 239 -11.17 -15.89 -0.76
CA GLN A 239 -12.33 -16.78 -0.61
C GLN A 239 -13.50 -16.34 -1.49
N ARG A 240 -13.77 -15.04 -1.56
CA ARG A 240 -14.81 -14.48 -2.43
C ARG A 240 -14.51 -14.72 -3.91
N GLY A 241 -13.27 -14.52 -4.34
CA GLY A 241 -12.85 -14.79 -5.72
C GLY A 241 -13.00 -16.27 -6.10
N GLN A 242 -12.61 -17.17 -5.20
CA GLN A 242 -12.76 -18.62 -5.40
C GLN A 242 -14.24 -19.02 -5.49
N SER A 243 -15.10 -18.48 -4.62
CA SER A 243 -16.54 -18.76 -4.64
C SER A 243 -17.21 -18.28 -5.94
N LEU A 244 -16.86 -17.09 -6.43
CA LEU A 244 -17.38 -16.58 -7.71
C LEU A 244 -16.94 -17.45 -8.90
N THR A 245 -15.68 -17.87 -8.90
CA THR A 245 -15.14 -18.75 -9.94
C THR A 245 -15.84 -20.10 -9.93
N GLN A 246 -16.02 -20.69 -8.75
CA GLN A 246 -16.71 -21.98 -8.61
C GLN A 246 -18.17 -21.87 -9.07
N GLY A 247 -18.90 -20.84 -8.62
CA GLY A 247 -20.29 -20.64 -9.05
C GLY A 247 -20.44 -20.39 -10.55
N PHE A 248 -19.48 -19.72 -11.19
CA PHE A 248 -19.46 -19.59 -12.65
C PHE A 248 -19.26 -20.93 -13.35
N LEU A 249 -18.31 -21.75 -12.88
CA LEU A 249 -18.07 -23.08 -13.43
C LEU A 249 -19.28 -24.01 -13.25
N ASP A 250 -19.89 -24.00 -12.06
CA ASP A 250 -21.07 -24.80 -11.76
C ASP A 250 -22.23 -24.44 -12.71
N ASN A 251 -22.49 -23.15 -12.90
CA ASN A 251 -23.50 -22.68 -13.86
C ASN A 251 -23.20 -23.10 -15.31
N LEU A 252 -21.93 -23.10 -15.72
CA LEU A 252 -21.53 -23.58 -17.04
C LEU A 252 -21.72 -25.09 -17.20
N TYR A 253 -21.39 -25.87 -16.17
CA TYR A 253 -21.62 -27.32 -16.18
C TYR A 253 -23.11 -27.66 -16.19
N GLU A 254 -23.94 -26.99 -15.40
CA GLU A 254 -25.39 -27.16 -15.42
C GLU A 254 -25.98 -26.82 -16.80
N LEU A 255 -25.54 -25.73 -17.41
CA LEU A 255 -25.97 -25.35 -18.75
C LEU A 255 -25.56 -26.41 -19.78
N LEU A 256 -24.31 -26.88 -19.72
CA LEU A 256 -23.80 -27.92 -20.61
C LEU A 256 -24.61 -29.21 -20.47
N ASP A 257 -24.84 -29.68 -19.24
CA ASP A 257 -25.63 -30.88 -18.96
C ASP A 257 -27.07 -30.75 -19.45
N SER A 258 -27.66 -29.56 -19.35
CA SER A 258 -29.00 -29.30 -19.89
C SER A 258 -29.07 -29.41 -21.42
N PHE A 259 -28.03 -28.96 -22.13
CA PHE A 259 -27.93 -29.12 -23.59
C PHE A 259 -27.79 -30.58 -23.99
N TRP A 260 -26.91 -31.35 -23.35
CA TRP A 260 -26.69 -32.76 -23.69
C TRP A 260 -27.84 -33.68 -23.26
N SER A 261 -28.53 -33.35 -22.16
CA SER A 261 -29.74 -34.08 -21.73
C SER A 261 -30.94 -33.77 -22.62
N SER A 262 -30.98 -32.58 -23.25
CA SER A 262 -32.02 -32.20 -24.21
C SER A 262 -31.80 -32.79 -25.62
N ASP A 263 -30.60 -33.32 -25.92
CA ASP A 263 -30.23 -33.87 -27.24
C ASP A 263 -30.60 -35.36 -27.44
N GLY A 264 -31.42 -35.93 -26.55
CA GLY A 264 -32.09 -37.22 -26.76
C GLY A 264 -33.05 -37.28 -27.98
N GLY A 265 -33.11 -36.23 -28.81
CA GLY A 265 -34.02 -36.08 -29.94
C GLY A 265 -33.41 -36.21 -31.35
N TYR A 266 -32.10 -36.43 -31.52
CA TYR A 266 -31.51 -36.56 -32.87
C TYR A 266 -31.35 -38.00 -33.39
N ALA A 267 -31.83 -39.01 -32.65
CA ALA A 267 -31.80 -40.41 -33.07
C ALA A 267 -32.99 -40.85 -33.97
N GLN A 268 -33.65 -39.93 -34.68
CA GLN A 268 -34.82 -40.26 -35.52
C GLN A 268 -34.79 -39.72 -36.96
N LEU A 269 -33.60 -39.60 -37.58
CA LEU A 269 -33.48 -39.33 -39.03
C LEU A 269 -32.64 -40.35 -39.83
N ARG A 270 -32.32 -41.50 -39.25
CA ARG A 270 -31.88 -42.67 -40.04
C ARG A 270 -32.49 -43.90 -39.42
N LEU A 271 -33.52 -44.44 -40.09
CA LEU A 271 -34.00 -45.83 -40.12
C LEU A 271 -35.53 -45.80 -40.33
N GLY A 272 -35.94 -45.56 -41.57
CA GLY A 272 -37.34 -45.57 -41.97
C GLY A 272 -37.45 -45.58 -43.49
N GLY A 273 -37.05 -46.70 -44.11
CA GLY A 273 -37.10 -46.83 -45.56
C GLY A 273 -36.42 -48.08 -46.11
N HIS A 274 -36.65 -49.23 -45.48
CA HIS A 274 -36.51 -50.50 -46.20
C HIS A 274 -37.87 -51.18 -46.11
N GLU A 275 -38.59 -51.24 -47.23
CA GLU A 275 -39.44 -52.40 -47.49
C GLU A 275 -39.21 -52.95 -48.90
N PRO A 276 -39.33 -54.27 -49.08
CA PRO A 276 -38.84 -55.02 -50.22
C PRO A 276 -39.96 -55.54 -51.10
N TYR A 277 -39.86 -55.49 -52.42
CA TYR A 277 -40.59 -56.41 -53.29
C TYR A 277 -39.84 -56.57 -54.62
N GLY A 278 -39.25 -57.75 -54.83
CA GLY A 278 -39.19 -58.35 -56.18
C GLY A 278 -40.39 -59.29 -56.37
N PRO A 279 -40.44 -60.14 -57.40
CA PRO A 279 -39.73 -60.13 -58.69
C PRO A 279 -40.73 -60.31 -59.90
N SER A 280 -40.19 -60.70 -61.08
CA SER A 280 -40.86 -61.26 -62.27
C SER A 280 -41.36 -60.23 -63.31
N CYS A 281 -41.05 -60.30 -64.61
CA CYS A 281 -40.48 -61.30 -65.51
C CYS A 281 -39.58 -60.64 -66.56
#